data_AF-A0A5C3LDR8-F1
#
_entry.id   AF-A0A5C3LDR8-F1
#
_cell.length_a   1.000
_cell.length_b   1.000
_cell.length_c   1.000
_cell.angle_alpha   90.00
_cell.angle_beta   90.00
_cell.angle_gamma   90.00
#
_symmetry.space_group_name_H-M   'P 1'
#
loop_
_entity.id
_entity.type
_entity.pdbx_description
1 polymer ?
#
loop_
_entity_poly.entity_id
_entity_poly.type
_entity_poly.pdbx_seq_one_letter_code
_entity_poly.pdbx_strand_id
1 'polypeptide(L)'
;MLQPSFPSAVPVKPVYSTGTSSFEGKRHRTKETEFIDKHGHKHHSYDREKAPYPLSYDRSILEMEALDDKLTQHLRGSSSFVNFEEPPSQVLDLGCGTGTWVVDAAKEWKNCEFVGFDLVNIQVSLKLLEPSVANRIEWRHGNFLTTKLPFDDDQFDHIHVRSIAKGVPENKWGVLFEEMNRILAPGGTVEIVEEDFIFPSLPLWFTGALRSRTRKGSVHHATEKAHKRNSTMSNHQLHDHALLESLLKAVFETRFINTTPTALLPSYLTMYFRQVTISPLITFPMPLLAPLLPLPSQVITSYVIEPNSDTLQKRVSTISPATSPPNRPISHSFSSCSSTSVLSTFSQGSTSTFAGKRPRTASASLASHWRTSSTFTNTVVGTDTPSEPPSPTRQSSFKPYIIENSASEVDTSVFPQSLFALDQLNMLSERSLAMHLHRSFQFVLACQEAMWEELKDRIWNRKEELLDLGWEDDEELEELQTRKRFEKLIERFKGDMHIRIALWTSLTGLGWPIPTREPLSKAELIEEERIRESMLKASKFVTPEEIQTSCRSVRVLIGHKTSDP
;
A
#
# COMPACT_ATOMS: atom_id res chain seq x y z
N MET A 1 -86.19 -27.64 6.48
CA MET A 1 -84.77 -27.46 6.16
C MET A 1 -84.65 -27.19 4.66
N LEU A 2 -83.73 -26.29 4.27
CA LEU A 2 -83.33 -25.84 2.93
C LEU A 2 -83.74 -24.41 2.55
N GLN A 3 -82.77 -23.72 1.93
CA GLN A 3 -82.57 -22.28 1.74
C GLN A 3 -83.61 -21.55 0.86
N PRO A 4 -83.52 -20.22 0.73
CA PRO A 4 -82.78 -19.67 -0.42
C PRO A 4 -81.86 -18.46 -0.14
N SER A 5 -81.03 -18.20 -1.15
CA SER A 5 -79.91 -17.28 -1.37
C SER A 5 -80.18 -15.77 -1.36
N PHE A 6 -79.16 -14.96 -1.02
CA PHE A 6 -79.08 -13.51 -1.28
C PHE A 6 -77.75 -13.10 -1.97
N PRO A 7 -77.74 -12.03 -2.81
CA PRO A 7 -76.60 -11.64 -3.65
C PRO A 7 -75.68 -10.57 -3.05
N SER A 8 -74.52 -10.44 -3.71
CA SER A 8 -73.30 -9.66 -3.43
C SER A 8 -73.46 -8.14 -3.22
N ALA A 9 -72.61 -7.54 -2.38
CA ALA A 9 -72.43 -6.09 -2.23
C ALA A 9 -70.95 -5.68 -2.42
N VAL A 10 -70.75 -4.66 -3.26
CA VAL A 10 -69.46 -4.08 -3.72
C VAL A 10 -69.07 -2.87 -2.85
N PRO A 11 -67.77 -2.55 -2.66
CA PRO A 11 -67.32 -1.48 -1.75
C PRO A 11 -67.36 -0.07 -2.39
N VAL A 12 -67.69 0.94 -1.57
CA VAL A 12 -67.72 2.37 -1.93
C VAL A 12 -66.38 3.04 -1.60
N LYS A 13 -65.81 3.76 -2.57
CA LYS A 13 -64.59 4.59 -2.45
C LYS A 13 -64.91 5.96 -1.82
N PRO A 14 -63.98 6.61 -1.09
CA PRO A 14 -64.05 8.03 -0.82
C PRO A 14 -63.27 8.89 -1.83
N VAL A 15 -63.77 10.11 -1.96
CA VAL A 15 -63.55 11.14 -2.99
C VAL A 15 -62.51 12.16 -2.54
N TYR A 16 -61.72 12.66 -3.48
CA TYR A 16 -60.78 13.79 -3.33
C TYR A 16 -61.50 15.14 -3.34
N SER A 17 -61.03 16.08 -2.52
CA SER A 17 -61.19 17.53 -2.75
C SER A 17 -60.03 18.30 -2.11
N THR A 18 -59.69 19.43 -2.73
CA THR A 18 -58.38 20.10 -2.84
C THR A 18 -58.30 21.46 -2.13
N GLY A 19 -57.09 21.87 -1.74
CA GLY A 19 -56.65 23.25 -1.46
C GLY A 19 -55.69 23.28 -0.25
N THR A 20 -54.51 23.89 -0.23
CA THR A 20 -53.87 24.87 -1.13
C THR A 20 -52.34 24.80 -0.89
N SER A 21 -51.57 25.06 -1.93
CA SER A 21 -50.11 24.98 -2.03
C SER A 21 -49.33 25.92 -1.12
N SER A 22 -48.32 25.40 -0.41
CA SER A 22 -47.05 26.10 -0.20
C SER A 22 -45.91 25.18 -0.66
N PHE A 23 -45.27 25.59 -1.75
CA PHE A 23 -44.11 24.94 -2.34
C PHE A 23 -42.88 25.34 -1.51
N GLU A 24 -42.51 24.55 -0.51
CA GLU A 24 -41.13 24.51 -0.05
C GLU A 24 -40.44 23.35 -0.76
N GLY A 25 -39.65 23.73 -1.77
CA GLY A 25 -38.98 22.81 -2.66
C GLY A 25 -38.14 21.80 -1.89
N LYS A 26 -38.30 20.53 -2.26
CA LYS A 26 -37.23 19.54 -2.15
C LYS A 26 -35.96 20.20 -2.70
N ARG A 27 -35.09 20.68 -1.82
CA ARG A 27 -33.70 20.96 -2.18
C ARG A 27 -33.16 19.62 -2.66
N HIS A 28 -33.11 19.46 -3.98
CA HIS A 28 -32.10 18.61 -4.59
C HIS A 28 -30.79 19.08 -4.00
N ARG A 29 -30.29 18.32 -3.02
CA ARG A 29 -28.92 18.41 -2.55
C ARG A 29 -28.10 18.21 -3.82
N THR A 30 -27.57 19.30 -4.35
CA THR A 30 -26.63 19.28 -5.47
C THR A 30 -25.66 18.16 -5.17
N LYS A 31 -25.48 17.22 -6.10
CA LYS A 31 -24.47 16.16 -5.99
C LYS A 31 -23.13 16.87 -5.82
N GLU A 32 -22.72 17.12 -4.57
CA GLU A 32 -21.31 17.29 -4.25
C GLU A 32 -20.67 16.01 -4.78
N THR A 33 -19.85 16.16 -5.82
CA THR A 33 -19.04 15.03 -6.27
C THR A 33 -18.20 14.67 -5.06
N GLU A 34 -18.36 13.46 -4.51
CA GLU A 34 -17.59 12.98 -3.35
C GLU A 34 -16.07 13.03 -3.59
N PHE A 35 -15.66 13.22 -4.86
CA PHE A 35 -14.28 13.29 -5.30
C PHE A 35 -13.95 14.59 -6.03
N ILE A 36 -12.66 14.93 -5.96
CA ILE A 36 -11.96 15.93 -6.76
C ILE A 36 -10.70 15.30 -7.35
N ASP A 37 -10.30 15.75 -8.53
CA ASP A 37 -9.03 15.36 -9.15
C ASP A 37 -7.97 16.43 -8.86
N LYS A 38 -6.85 16.01 -8.26
CA LYS A 38 -5.69 16.87 -7.98
C LYS A 38 -4.50 16.33 -8.77
N HIS A 39 -4.14 17.00 -9.86
CA HIS A 39 -3.00 16.61 -10.72
C HIS A 39 -3.03 15.15 -11.20
N GLY A 40 -4.21 14.61 -11.53
CA GLY A 40 -4.39 13.23 -11.98
C GLY A 40 -4.58 12.22 -10.85
N HIS A 41 -4.63 12.68 -9.59
CA HIS A 41 -4.84 11.85 -8.41
C HIS A 41 -6.23 12.10 -7.81
N LYS A 42 -7.00 11.04 -7.61
CA LYS A 42 -8.36 11.14 -7.07
C LYS A 42 -8.33 11.35 -5.56
N HIS A 43 -8.98 12.39 -5.05
CA HIS A 43 -9.13 12.68 -3.63
C HIS A 43 -10.59 12.90 -3.27
N HIS A 44 -10.96 12.83 -1.99
CA HIS A 44 -12.30 13.23 -1.57
C HIS A 44 -12.49 14.75 -1.69
N SER A 45 -13.71 15.21 -1.87
CA SER A 45 -14.04 16.64 -2.01
C SER A 45 -14.26 17.37 -0.68
N TYR A 46 -14.32 16.65 0.43
CA TYR A 46 -14.53 17.24 1.75
C TYR A 46 -13.40 18.19 2.15
N ASP A 47 -13.81 19.24 2.83
CA ASP A 47 -12.94 20.20 3.50
C ASP A 47 -12.04 19.52 4.54
N ARG A 48 -10.79 19.96 4.63
CA ARG A 48 -9.74 19.33 5.46
C ARG A 48 -10.13 19.28 6.94
N GLU A 49 -10.84 20.30 7.41
CA GLU A 49 -11.30 20.46 8.78
C GLU A 49 -12.40 19.44 9.13
N LYS A 50 -13.14 18.96 8.12
CA LYS A 50 -14.20 17.97 8.27
C LYS A 50 -13.69 16.55 8.05
N ALA A 51 -12.80 16.37 7.08
CA ALA A 51 -12.18 15.08 6.75
C ALA A 51 -10.70 15.31 6.45
N PRO A 52 -9.81 15.19 7.44
CA PRO A 52 -8.39 15.43 7.28
C PRO A 52 -7.66 14.19 6.70
N TYR A 53 -8.28 13.45 5.78
CA TYR A 53 -7.67 12.27 5.16
C TYR A 53 -6.78 12.69 3.96
N PRO A 54 -5.45 12.51 4.02
CA PRO A 54 -4.56 13.11 3.02
C PRO A 54 -4.27 12.22 1.80
N LEU A 55 -4.73 10.97 1.80
CA LEU A 55 -4.34 9.99 0.77
C LEU A 55 -5.24 10.08 -0.47
N SER A 56 -4.65 9.79 -1.63
CA SER A 56 -5.38 9.57 -2.86
C SER A 56 -6.11 8.22 -2.86
N TYR A 57 -7.20 8.15 -3.61
CA TYR A 57 -7.98 6.95 -3.94
C TYR A 57 -7.52 6.34 -5.26
N ASP A 58 -6.22 6.43 -5.55
CA ASP A 58 -5.66 5.84 -6.75
C ASP A 58 -5.70 4.32 -6.66
N ARG A 59 -5.88 3.68 -7.82
CA ARG A 59 -6.05 2.22 -7.90
C ARG A 59 -4.93 1.45 -7.21
N SER A 60 -3.67 1.87 -7.39
CA SER A 60 -2.53 1.18 -6.78
C SER A 60 -2.56 1.25 -5.25
N ILE A 61 -3.13 2.29 -4.67
CA ILE A 61 -3.24 2.46 -3.22
C ILE A 61 -4.34 1.55 -2.67
N LEU A 62 -5.51 1.56 -3.31
CA LEU A 62 -6.65 0.71 -2.93
C LEU A 62 -6.34 -0.79 -3.09
N GLU A 63 -5.59 -1.17 -4.13
CA GLU A 63 -5.14 -2.56 -4.32
C GLU A 63 -4.16 -3.00 -3.21
N MET A 64 -3.35 -2.09 -2.65
CA MET A 64 -2.46 -2.42 -1.53
C MET A 64 -3.22 -2.71 -0.24
N GLU A 65 -4.36 -2.07 0.00
CA GLU A 65 -5.23 -2.39 1.14
C GLU A 65 -5.83 -3.80 1.00
N ALA A 66 -6.34 -4.14 -0.19
CA ALA A 66 -6.88 -5.47 -0.48
C ALA A 66 -5.84 -6.59 -0.33
N LEU A 67 -4.60 -6.35 -0.79
CA LEU A 67 -3.50 -7.32 -0.62
C LEU A 67 -3.16 -7.53 0.86
N ASP A 68 -3.29 -6.49 1.67
CA ASP A 68 -2.97 -6.53 3.07
C ASP A 68 -4.05 -7.23 3.90
N ASP A 69 -5.32 -7.13 3.49
CA ASP A 69 -6.40 -7.98 4.02
C ASP A 69 -6.09 -9.46 3.76
N LYS A 70 -5.59 -9.79 2.55
CA LYS A 70 -5.19 -11.15 2.21
C LYS A 70 -3.98 -11.64 3.00
N LEU A 71 -2.99 -10.78 3.22
CA LEU A 71 -1.85 -11.11 4.08
C LEU A 71 -2.33 -11.40 5.52
N THR A 72 -3.20 -10.55 6.05
CA THR A 72 -3.77 -10.69 7.39
C THR A 72 -4.54 -12.01 7.52
N GLN A 73 -5.44 -12.29 6.58
CA GLN A 73 -6.19 -13.55 6.52
C GLN A 73 -5.28 -14.77 6.40
N HIS A 74 -4.18 -14.69 5.64
CA HIS A 74 -3.20 -15.76 5.52
C HIS A 74 -2.43 -16.01 6.83
N LEU A 75 -1.95 -14.95 7.48
CA LEU A 75 -1.21 -15.03 8.74
C LEU A 75 -2.07 -15.50 9.91
N ARG A 76 -3.38 -15.19 9.87
CA ARG A 76 -4.33 -15.54 10.92
C ARG A 76 -5.05 -16.86 10.69
N GLY A 77 -5.34 -17.19 9.43
CA GLY A 77 -6.22 -18.29 9.02
C GLY A 77 -7.71 -17.98 9.09
N SER A 78 -8.09 -16.73 9.39
CA SER A 78 -9.49 -16.24 9.47
C SER A 78 -9.53 -14.75 9.13
N SER A 79 -10.72 -14.26 8.80
CA SER A 79 -10.99 -12.84 8.55
C SER A 79 -10.92 -11.96 9.81
N SER A 80 -10.92 -12.55 11.01
CA SER A 80 -10.80 -11.83 12.29
C SER A 80 -9.72 -12.42 13.20
N PHE A 81 -9.14 -11.58 14.03
CA PHE A 81 -8.25 -11.97 15.12
C PHE A 81 -8.99 -12.53 16.33
N VAL A 82 -10.27 -12.17 16.53
CA VAL A 82 -11.15 -12.75 17.56
C VAL A 82 -11.46 -14.22 17.25
N ASN A 83 -11.31 -15.09 18.26
CA ASN A 83 -11.73 -16.50 18.17
C ASN A 83 -13.20 -16.62 18.58
N PHE A 84 -14.10 -16.60 17.62
CA PHE A 84 -15.51 -16.83 17.85
C PHE A 84 -15.83 -18.32 17.98
N GLU A 85 -16.58 -18.72 19.02
CA GLU A 85 -17.18 -20.06 19.09
C GLU A 85 -18.26 -20.21 18.01
N GLU A 86 -19.09 -19.17 17.87
CA GLU A 86 -20.05 -19.00 16.78
C GLU A 86 -19.84 -17.61 16.16
N PRO A 87 -19.82 -17.48 14.81
CA PRO A 87 -19.65 -16.18 14.17
C PRO A 87 -20.69 -15.15 14.64
N PRO A 88 -20.33 -13.85 14.67
CA PRO A 88 -21.27 -12.79 15.02
C PRO A 88 -22.48 -12.76 14.07
N SER A 89 -23.62 -12.22 14.53
CA SER A 89 -24.83 -12.09 13.71
C SER A 89 -24.86 -10.75 12.98
N GLN A 90 -24.47 -9.66 13.63
CA GLN A 90 -24.35 -8.34 13.02
C GLN A 90 -22.95 -7.75 13.18
N VAL A 91 -22.32 -7.39 12.07
CA VAL A 91 -20.96 -6.85 12.01
C VAL A 91 -20.95 -5.46 11.36
N LEU A 92 -20.20 -4.54 11.96
CA LEU A 92 -19.85 -3.25 11.35
C LEU A 92 -18.37 -3.26 10.97
N ASP A 93 -18.06 -2.89 9.73
CA ASP A 93 -16.71 -2.48 9.31
C ASP A 93 -16.67 -0.96 9.19
N LEU A 94 -15.96 -0.30 10.10
CA LEU A 94 -15.90 1.16 10.21
C LEU A 94 -14.66 1.70 9.50
N GLY A 95 -14.88 2.50 8.46
CA GLY A 95 -13.83 2.88 7.50
C GLY A 95 -13.54 1.76 6.51
N CYS A 96 -14.59 1.16 5.92
CA CYS A 96 -14.47 -0.10 5.18
C CYS A 96 -13.71 0.00 3.84
N GLY A 97 -13.35 1.20 3.39
CA GLY A 97 -12.59 1.41 2.16
C GLY A 97 -13.32 0.81 0.96
N THR A 98 -12.65 -0.06 0.21
CA THR A 98 -13.27 -0.75 -0.94
C THR A 98 -14.25 -1.88 -0.55
N GLY A 99 -14.39 -2.19 0.74
CA GLY A 99 -15.24 -3.25 1.27
C GLY A 99 -14.67 -4.66 1.07
N THR A 100 -13.37 -4.79 0.78
CA THR A 100 -12.70 -6.07 0.54
C THR A 100 -12.80 -7.00 1.74
N TRP A 101 -12.51 -6.50 2.93
CA TRP A 101 -12.65 -7.24 4.17
C TRP A 101 -14.08 -7.74 4.38
N VAL A 102 -15.09 -6.86 4.29
CA VAL A 102 -16.51 -7.24 4.43
C VAL A 102 -16.91 -8.35 3.47
N VAL A 103 -16.49 -8.28 2.22
CA VAL A 103 -16.81 -9.29 1.22
C VAL A 103 -16.16 -10.64 1.53
N ASP A 104 -14.93 -10.64 2.06
CA ASP A 104 -14.25 -11.87 2.44
C ASP A 104 -14.78 -12.46 3.74
N ALA A 105 -15.04 -11.63 4.75
CA ALA A 105 -15.71 -12.03 5.98
C ALA A 105 -17.12 -12.59 5.70
N ALA A 106 -17.89 -11.98 4.81
CA ALA A 106 -19.19 -12.52 4.40
C ALA A 106 -19.09 -13.86 3.65
N LYS A 107 -17.98 -14.16 2.98
CA LYS A 107 -17.75 -15.51 2.43
C LYS A 107 -17.40 -16.51 3.52
N GLU A 108 -16.81 -16.09 4.63
CA GLU A 108 -16.46 -16.95 5.76
C GLU A 108 -17.67 -17.19 6.68
N TRP A 109 -18.31 -16.12 7.14
CA TRP A 109 -19.44 -16.13 8.07
C TRP A 109 -20.77 -16.09 7.31
N LYS A 110 -21.33 -17.28 7.05
CA LYS A 110 -22.50 -17.46 6.18
C LYS A 110 -23.82 -16.94 6.75
N ASN A 111 -23.91 -16.81 8.08
CA ASN A 111 -25.12 -16.41 8.79
C ASN A 111 -25.05 -14.99 9.39
N CYS A 112 -24.03 -14.21 9.01
CA CYS A 112 -23.80 -12.86 9.50
C CYS A 112 -24.31 -11.81 8.51
N GLU A 113 -24.89 -10.72 9.02
CA GLU A 113 -25.17 -9.49 8.27
C GLU A 113 -24.06 -8.47 8.52
N PHE A 114 -23.71 -7.72 7.48
CA PHE A 114 -22.59 -6.80 7.48
C PHE A 114 -23.04 -5.40 7.04
N VAL A 115 -22.57 -4.40 7.78
CA VAL A 115 -22.60 -3.00 7.36
C VAL A 115 -21.17 -2.54 7.15
N GLY A 116 -20.86 -2.06 5.95
CA GLY A 116 -19.62 -1.31 5.70
C GLY A 116 -19.92 0.19 5.72
N PHE A 117 -19.27 0.93 6.61
CA PHE A 117 -19.43 2.37 6.73
C PHE A 117 -18.16 3.09 6.27
N ASP A 118 -18.27 4.01 5.31
CA ASP A 118 -17.12 4.80 4.82
C ASP A 118 -17.50 6.26 4.51
N LEU A 119 -16.48 7.11 4.35
CA LEU A 119 -16.67 8.52 3.98
C LEU A 119 -17.15 8.67 2.52
N VAL A 120 -16.69 7.79 1.63
CA VAL A 120 -16.92 7.90 0.18
C VAL A 120 -17.37 6.57 -0.43
N ASN A 121 -18.07 6.66 -1.56
CA ASN A 121 -18.57 5.50 -2.28
C ASN A 121 -17.51 4.93 -3.26
N ILE A 122 -16.64 4.06 -2.73
CA ILE A 122 -15.63 3.32 -3.51
C ILE A 122 -15.79 1.80 -3.42
N GLN A 123 -16.83 1.33 -2.73
CA GLN A 123 -17.00 -0.09 -2.44
C GLN A 123 -17.33 -0.88 -3.70
N VAL A 124 -17.00 -2.18 -3.69
CA VAL A 124 -17.38 -3.07 -4.79
C VAL A 124 -18.90 -3.09 -4.97
N SER A 125 -19.34 -2.99 -6.23
CA SER A 125 -20.76 -3.09 -6.57
C SER A 125 -21.29 -4.46 -6.17
N LEU A 126 -22.28 -4.50 -5.27
CA LEU A 126 -22.92 -5.73 -4.80
C LEU A 126 -23.52 -6.57 -5.95
N LYS A 127 -23.83 -5.94 -7.09
CA LYS A 127 -24.33 -6.63 -8.30
C LYS A 127 -23.28 -7.54 -8.95
N LEU A 128 -22.00 -7.36 -8.63
CA LEU A 128 -20.89 -8.18 -9.11
C LEU A 128 -20.62 -9.39 -8.20
N LEU A 129 -21.29 -9.47 -7.05
CA LEU A 129 -21.12 -10.54 -6.08
C LEU A 129 -22.23 -11.59 -6.21
N GLU A 130 -21.96 -12.79 -5.70
CA GLU A 130 -22.98 -13.84 -5.58
C GLU A 130 -24.13 -13.36 -4.67
N PRO A 131 -25.40 -13.63 -5.02
CA PRO A 131 -26.55 -13.17 -4.23
C PRO A 131 -26.51 -13.60 -2.75
N SER A 132 -25.95 -14.78 -2.46
CA SER A 132 -25.80 -15.29 -1.08
C SER A 132 -24.80 -14.50 -0.21
N VAL A 133 -23.96 -13.69 -0.85
CA VAL A 133 -23.04 -12.75 -0.19
C VAL A 133 -23.65 -11.34 -0.25
N ALA A 134 -24.07 -10.90 -1.44
CA ALA A 134 -24.59 -9.56 -1.68
C ALA A 134 -25.79 -9.20 -0.78
N ASN A 135 -26.71 -10.14 -0.55
CA ASN A 135 -27.94 -9.89 0.20
C ASN A 135 -27.71 -9.64 1.71
N ARG A 136 -26.49 -9.88 2.21
CA ARG A 136 -26.13 -9.71 3.63
C ARG A 136 -25.18 -8.53 3.85
N ILE A 137 -24.93 -7.73 2.82
CA ILE A 137 -24.01 -6.59 2.89
C ILE A 137 -24.78 -5.31 2.60
N GLU A 138 -24.65 -4.34 3.49
CA GLU A 138 -25.13 -2.98 3.29
C GLU A 138 -23.94 -1.99 3.29
N TRP A 139 -23.88 -1.14 2.26
CA TRP A 139 -22.93 -0.02 2.22
C TRP A 139 -23.61 1.26 2.73
N ARG A 140 -23.01 1.88 3.75
CA ARG A 140 -23.45 3.15 4.34
C ARG A 140 -22.34 4.20 4.19
N HIS A 141 -22.74 5.43 3.93
CA HIS A 141 -21.80 6.54 3.74
C HIS A 141 -22.05 7.68 4.71
N GLY A 142 -21.00 8.17 5.34
CA GLY A 142 -21.07 9.31 6.26
C GLY A 142 -19.73 9.65 6.87
N ASN A 143 -19.69 10.76 7.61
CA ASN A 143 -18.48 11.26 8.23
C ASN A 143 -18.59 11.13 9.77
N PHE A 144 -17.97 10.09 10.32
CA PHE A 144 -17.97 9.80 11.76
C PHE A 144 -17.16 10.80 12.60
N LEU A 145 -16.41 11.73 11.99
CA LEU A 145 -15.68 12.80 12.70
C LEU A 145 -16.55 14.04 12.98
N THR A 146 -17.64 14.19 12.21
CA THR A 146 -18.52 15.37 12.24
C THR A 146 -19.96 15.05 12.61
N THR A 147 -20.37 13.78 12.46
CA THR A 147 -21.73 13.32 12.72
C THR A 147 -21.72 12.04 13.53
N LYS A 148 -22.70 11.91 14.43
CA LYS A 148 -22.97 10.67 15.19
C LYS A 148 -23.22 9.52 14.22
N LEU A 149 -22.78 8.31 14.56
CA LEU A 149 -23.02 7.15 13.71
C LEU A 149 -24.53 6.86 13.62
N PRO A 150 -25.09 6.60 12.43
CA PRO A 150 -26.53 6.45 12.21
C PRO A 150 -27.01 5.03 12.56
N PHE A 151 -26.60 4.55 13.73
CA PHE A 151 -26.85 3.19 14.24
C PHE A 151 -27.43 3.28 15.64
N ASP A 152 -28.32 2.33 15.94
CA ASP A 152 -28.95 2.23 17.24
C ASP A 152 -27.92 1.78 18.30
N ASP A 153 -28.25 2.02 19.56
CA ASP A 153 -27.46 1.49 20.68
C ASP A 153 -27.51 -0.04 20.64
N ASP A 154 -26.42 -0.69 21.04
CA ASP A 154 -26.33 -2.16 21.15
C ASP A 154 -26.66 -2.96 19.87
N GLN A 155 -26.43 -2.37 18.69
CA GLN A 155 -26.81 -2.96 17.41
C GLN A 155 -25.87 -4.09 16.92
N PHE A 156 -24.55 -3.95 17.12
CA PHE A 156 -23.55 -4.81 16.50
C PHE A 156 -22.89 -5.77 17.50
N ASP A 157 -22.70 -7.03 17.13
CA ASP A 157 -21.97 -8.02 17.94
C ASP A 157 -20.46 -7.87 17.79
N HIS A 158 -20.02 -7.34 16.64
CA HIS A 158 -18.62 -7.13 16.33
C HIS A 158 -18.41 -5.87 15.48
N ILE A 159 -17.44 -5.05 15.88
CA ILE A 159 -16.96 -3.89 15.13
C ILE A 159 -15.53 -4.18 14.70
N HIS A 160 -15.30 -4.21 13.39
CA HIS A 160 -13.97 -4.26 12.79
C HIS A 160 -13.55 -2.84 12.37
N VAL A 161 -12.31 -2.48 12.67
CA VAL A 161 -11.69 -1.20 12.34
C VAL A 161 -10.29 -1.43 11.83
N ARG A 162 -9.94 -0.83 10.70
CA ARG A 162 -8.61 -1.01 10.12
C ARG A 162 -8.10 0.22 9.40
N SER A 163 -6.87 0.62 9.70
CA SER A 163 -6.15 1.69 8.99
C SER A 163 -6.89 3.04 8.94
N ILE A 164 -7.82 3.31 9.86
CA ILE A 164 -8.57 4.57 9.88
C ILE A 164 -7.75 5.70 10.52
N ALA A 165 -6.70 5.38 11.28
CA ALA A 165 -5.84 6.37 11.92
C ALA A 165 -5.25 7.38 10.94
N LYS A 166 -5.16 7.04 9.64
CA LYS A 166 -4.70 7.93 8.56
C LYS A 166 -5.61 9.13 8.33
N GLY A 167 -6.83 9.13 8.86
CA GLY A 167 -7.81 10.21 8.74
C GLY A 167 -8.44 10.66 10.05
N VAL A 168 -8.04 10.10 11.20
CA VAL A 168 -8.63 10.41 12.51
C VAL A 168 -7.67 11.30 13.32
N PRO A 169 -8.04 12.56 13.60
CA PRO A 169 -7.28 13.41 14.51
C PRO A 169 -7.22 12.84 15.92
N GLU A 170 -6.10 13.08 16.63
CA GLU A 170 -5.83 12.54 17.96
C GLU A 170 -6.93 12.90 18.97
N ASN A 171 -7.44 14.13 18.92
CA ASN A 171 -8.53 14.59 19.79
C ASN A 171 -9.92 14.03 19.44
N LYS A 172 -10.06 13.26 18.36
CA LYS A 172 -11.34 12.67 17.93
C LYS A 172 -11.50 11.21 18.35
N TRP A 173 -10.43 10.54 18.77
CA TRP A 173 -10.49 9.14 19.19
C TRP A 173 -11.43 8.91 20.36
N GLY A 174 -11.42 9.74 21.39
CA GLY A 174 -12.32 9.57 22.55
C GLY A 174 -13.79 9.49 22.15
N VAL A 175 -14.25 10.43 21.32
CA VAL A 175 -15.64 10.46 20.80
C VAL A 175 -15.92 9.24 19.92
N LEU A 176 -14.96 8.81 19.10
CA LEU A 176 -15.12 7.65 18.24
C LEU A 176 -15.23 6.35 19.03
N PHE A 177 -14.40 6.17 20.07
CA PHE A 177 -14.47 5.02 20.97
C PHE A 177 -15.75 5.01 21.80
N GLU A 178 -16.26 6.17 22.21
CA GLU A 178 -17.57 6.29 22.86
C GLU A 178 -18.71 5.84 21.92
N GLU A 179 -18.69 6.27 20.66
CA GLU A 179 -19.67 5.84 19.65
C GLU A 179 -19.56 4.35 19.33
N MET A 180 -18.35 3.80 19.20
CA MET A 180 -18.14 2.36 19.04
C MET A 180 -18.69 1.58 20.24
N ASN A 181 -18.43 2.04 21.46
CA ASN A 181 -18.97 1.40 22.66
C ASN A 181 -20.51 1.46 22.68
N ARG A 182 -21.11 2.60 22.33
CA ARG A 182 -22.56 2.77 22.30
C ARG A 182 -23.26 1.78 21.37
N ILE A 183 -22.77 1.64 20.14
CA ILE A 183 -23.41 0.80 19.10
C ILE A 183 -23.04 -0.68 19.20
N LEU A 184 -22.01 -1.02 19.98
CA LEU A 184 -21.63 -2.40 20.22
C LEU A 184 -22.58 -3.01 21.25
N ALA A 185 -23.12 -4.20 20.98
CA ALA A 185 -23.99 -4.93 21.90
C ALA A 185 -23.22 -5.34 23.17
N PRO A 186 -23.90 -5.54 24.33
CA PRO A 186 -23.28 -6.05 25.54
C PRO A 186 -22.65 -7.43 25.27
N GLY A 187 -21.39 -7.63 25.64
CA GLY A 187 -20.62 -8.83 25.32
C GLY A 187 -20.02 -8.84 23.90
N GLY A 188 -20.35 -7.86 23.06
CA GLY A 188 -19.78 -7.69 21.73
C GLY A 188 -18.30 -7.31 21.77
N THR A 189 -17.66 -7.39 20.60
CA THR A 189 -16.21 -7.18 20.43
C THR A 189 -15.88 -6.04 19.49
N VAL A 190 -14.80 -5.31 19.79
CA VAL A 190 -14.15 -4.40 18.84
C VAL A 190 -12.76 -4.95 18.50
N GLU A 191 -12.44 -5.01 17.21
CA GLU A 191 -11.14 -5.38 16.69
C GLU A 191 -10.55 -4.21 15.90
N ILE A 192 -9.34 -3.79 16.24
CA ILE A 192 -8.65 -2.65 15.63
C ILE A 192 -7.27 -3.11 15.13
N VAL A 193 -7.01 -2.91 13.84
CA VAL A 193 -5.72 -3.21 13.21
C VAL A 193 -5.12 -1.93 12.61
N GLU A 194 -4.01 -1.47 13.19
CA GLU A 194 -3.40 -0.20 12.82
C GLU A 194 -1.89 -0.33 12.58
N GLU A 195 -1.36 0.58 11.78
CA GLU A 195 0.05 0.65 11.40
C GLU A 195 0.63 2.04 11.62
N ASP A 196 1.91 2.10 11.96
CA ASP A 196 2.62 3.39 12.10
C ASP A 196 2.99 3.99 10.75
N PHE A 197 3.07 5.31 10.69
CA PHE A 197 3.36 6.07 9.48
C PHE A 197 4.87 6.28 9.35
N ILE A 198 5.54 5.24 8.86
CA ILE A 198 7.00 5.21 8.73
C ILE A 198 7.40 5.68 7.33
N PHE A 199 8.18 6.76 7.24
CA PHE A 199 8.83 7.13 5.99
C PHE A 199 9.95 6.12 5.68
N PRO A 200 9.95 5.46 4.51
CA PRO A 200 10.99 4.51 4.18
C PRO A 200 12.29 5.23 3.79
N SER A 201 13.08 5.65 4.78
CA SER A 201 14.34 6.37 4.53
C SER A 201 15.39 5.46 3.90
N LEU A 202 15.98 5.92 2.79
CA LEU A 202 17.07 5.21 2.12
C LEU A 202 18.41 5.75 2.62
N PRO A 203 19.34 4.88 3.05
CA PRO A 203 20.60 5.33 3.62
C PRO A 203 21.53 5.96 2.57
N LEU A 204 22.36 6.91 2.99
CA LEU A 204 23.26 7.66 2.10
C LEU A 204 24.26 6.78 1.34
N TRP A 205 24.70 5.66 1.92
CA TRP A 205 25.57 4.72 1.21
C TRP A 205 24.87 4.11 -0.01
N PHE A 206 23.55 3.91 0.04
CA PHE A 206 22.76 3.36 -1.05
C PHE A 206 22.54 4.42 -2.12
N THR A 207 21.96 5.55 -1.72
CA THR A 207 21.57 6.63 -2.64
C THR A 207 22.78 7.36 -3.21
N GLY A 208 23.86 7.52 -2.43
CA GLY A 208 25.13 8.05 -2.88
C GLY A 208 25.80 7.16 -3.92
N ALA A 209 25.73 5.84 -3.77
CA ALA A 209 26.26 4.89 -4.74
C ALA A 209 25.50 4.91 -6.08
N LEU A 210 24.18 5.10 -6.05
CA LEU A 210 23.38 5.28 -7.28
C LEU A 210 23.79 6.52 -8.08
N ARG A 211 24.37 7.53 -7.41
CA ARG A 211 24.63 8.86 -8.02
C ARG A 211 26.10 9.22 -8.09
N SER A 212 27.00 8.29 -7.79
CA SER A 212 28.45 8.52 -7.75
C SER A 212 29.05 8.80 -9.13
N ARG A 213 28.92 10.02 -9.66
CA ARG A 213 29.58 10.37 -10.93
C ARG A 213 31.10 10.25 -10.80
N THR A 214 31.75 9.71 -11.83
CA THR A 214 33.20 9.86 -11.98
C THR A 214 33.52 11.35 -11.99
N ARG A 215 34.35 11.80 -11.03
CA ARG A 215 35.09 13.05 -11.22
C ARG A 215 35.84 12.89 -12.53
N LYS A 216 35.37 13.53 -13.60
CA LYS A 216 36.23 13.74 -14.77
C LYS A 216 37.48 14.41 -14.22
N GLY A 217 38.61 13.73 -14.32
CA GLY A 217 39.91 14.36 -14.14
C GLY A 217 39.98 15.50 -15.15
N SER A 218 39.65 16.71 -14.69
CA SER A 218 39.84 17.90 -15.47
C SER A 218 41.35 18.07 -15.57
N VAL A 219 41.91 17.71 -16.71
CA VAL A 219 43.23 18.17 -17.13
C VAL A 219 43.05 19.64 -17.51
N HIS A 220 42.93 20.50 -16.49
CA HIS A 220 43.11 21.93 -16.66
C HIS A 220 44.35 22.34 -15.88
N HIS A 221 45.32 22.86 -16.64
CA HIS A 221 46.51 23.54 -16.16
C HIS A 221 46.15 24.47 -15.00
N ALA A 222 46.94 24.36 -13.94
CA ALA A 222 46.91 25.29 -12.81
C ALA A 222 47.16 26.71 -13.32
N THR A 223 46.11 27.53 -13.33
CA THR A 223 46.24 28.97 -13.14
C THR A 223 45.30 29.37 -12.02
N GLU A 224 45.91 29.80 -10.93
CA GLU A 224 45.30 30.23 -9.69
C GLU A 224 44.26 31.33 -9.94
N LYS A 225 42.99 30.98 -9.73
CA LYS A 225 41.95 31.82 -9.10
C LYS A 225 40.74 30.93 -8.85
N ALA A 226 40.92 30.02 -7.89
CA ALA A 226 39.82 29.23 -7.35
C ALA A 226 38.86 30.16 -6.58
N HIS A 227 37.76 30.56 -7.22
CA HIS A 227 36.53 30.79 -6.47
C HIS A 227 36.19 29.44 -5.82
N LYS A 228 36.55 29.31 -4.55
CA LYS A 228 36.07 28.26 -3.66
C LYS A 228 34.55 28.35 -3.64
N ARG A 229 33.88 27.62 -4.54
CA ARG A 229 32.59 27.03 -4.24
C ARG A 229 32.87 25.97 -3.18
N ASN A 230 33.01 26.43 -1.95
CA ASN A 230 32.83 25.58 -0.80
C ASN A 230 31.37 25.11 -0.88
N SER A 231 31.15 23.90 -1.40
CA SER A 231 30.00 23.12 -0.96
C SER A 231 30.28 22.77 0.50
N THR A 232 30.05 23.73 1.39
CA THR A 232 29.62 23.41 2.75
C THR A 232 28.28 22.69 2.56
N MET A 233 28.35 21.39 2.26
CA MET A 233 27.23 20.51 2.55
C MET A 233 27.03 20.67 4.05
N SER A 234 25.94 21.33 4.43
CA SER A 234 25.52 21.35 5.82
C SER A 234 25.47 19.89 6.26
N ASN A 235 26.15 19.60 7.36
CA ASN A 235 26.36 18.25 7.88
C ASN A 235 25.06 17.72 8.55
N HIS A 236 23.89 18.09 8.02
CA HIS A 236 22.58 17.98 8.67
C HIS A 236 21.54 17.17 7.88
N GLN A 237 21.81 16.76 6.64
CA GLN A 237 20.89 15.88 5.90
C GLN A 237 21.15 14.42 6.23
N LEU A 238 20.22 13.80 6.96
CA LEU A 238 20.27 12.38 7.36
C LEU A 238 20.17 11.43 6.15
N HIS A 239 19.45 11.84 5.09
CA HIS A 239 19.37 11.12 3.81
C HIS A 239 18.89 12.05 2.67
N ASP A 240 19.05 11.58 1.41
CA ASP A 240 18.74 12.36 0.19
C ASP A 240 17.26 12.75 -0.01
N HIS A 241 16.35 12.15 0.75
CA HIS A 241 14.90 12.35 0.64
C HIS A 241 14.32 13.07 1.86
N ALA A 242 15.16 13.71 2.68
CA ALA A 242 14.76 14.35 3.93
C ALA A 242 13.66 15.42 3.77
N LEU A 243 13.63 16.14 2.64
CA LEU A 243 12.54 17.07 2.37
C LEU A 243 11.18 16.35 2.27
N LEU A 244 11.11 15.23 1.55
CA LEU A 244 9.86 14.47 1.42
C LEU A 244 9.43 13.89 2.76
N GLU A 245 10.37 13.39 3.57
CA GLU A 245 10.09 12.93 4.93
C GLU A 245 9.53 14.07 5.80
N SER A 246 10.17 15.24 5.77
CA SER A 246 9.73 16.41 6.51
C SER A 246 8.33 16.88 6.07
N LEU A 247 8.04 16.87 4.77
CA LEU A 247 6.73 17.22 4.24
C LEU A 247 5.67 16.21 4.65
N LEU A 248 5.96 14.90 4.55
CA LEU A 248 5.04 13.85 4.98
C LEU A 248 4.70 13.99 6.47
N LYS A 249 5.71 14.24 7.32
CA LYS A 249 5.50 14.46 8.75
C LYS A 249 4.58 15.67 9.00
N ALA A 250 4.82 16.79 8.32
CA ALA A 250 3.98 17.96 8.45
C ALA A 250 2.54 17.74 7.95
N VAL A 251 2.31 16.88 6.94
CA VAL A 251 0.96 16.53 6.50
C VAL A 251 0.12 16.03 7.68
N PHE A 252 0.65 15.12 8.49
CA PHE A 252 -0.08 14.55 9.62
C PHE A 252 -0.11 15.49 10.83
N GLU A 253 0.99 16.15 11.17
CA GLU A 253 1.05 17.10 12.29
C GLU A 253 0.05 18.23 12.15
N THR A 254 -0.01 18.86 10.98
CA THR A 254 -0.92 19.98 10.72
C THR A 254 -2.38 19.53 10.64
N ARG A 255 -2.63 18.22 10.48
CA ARG A 255 -3.96 17.59 10.51
C ARG A 255 -4.31 17.05 11.90
N PHE A 256 -3.43 17.24 12.88
CA PHE A 256 -3.55 16.72 14.24
C PHE A 256 -3.68 15.18 14.28
N ILE A 257 -3.06 14.50 13.31
CA ILE A 257 -3.09 13.04 13.20
C ILE A 257 -1.79 12.48 13.79
N ASN A 258 -1.91 11.51 14.69
CA ASN A 258 -0.78 10.84 15.32
C ASN A 258 -0.12 9.87 14.32
N THR A 259 1.20 9.95 14.15
CA THR A 259 1.95 9.08 13.23
C THR A 259 2.30 7.71 13.81
N THR A 260 2.02 7.49 15.10
CA THR A 260 2.28 6.25 15.84
C THR A 260 1.02 5.73 16.53
N PRO A 261 -0.07 5.45 15.77
CA PRO A 261 -1.33 4.98 16.34
C PRO A 261 -1.18 3.67 17.14
N THR A 262 -0.17 2.84 16.83
CA THR A 262 0.08 1.58 17.56
C THR A 262 0.48 1.80 19.02
N ALA A 263 1.04 2.98 19.35
CA ALA A 263 1.36 3.40 20.71
C ALA A 263 0.20 4.15 21.38
N LEU A 264 -0.55 4.94 20.61
CA LEU A 264 -1.64 5.78 21.09
C LEU A 264 -2.89 4.97 21.49
N LEU A 265 -3.39 4.15 20.56
CA LEU A 265 -4.70 3.50 20.66
C LEU A 265 -4.88 2.49 21.81
N PRO A 266 -3.86 1.76 22.28
CA PRO A 266 -4.00 0.91 23.47
C PRO A 266 -4.58 1.65 24.69
N SER A 267 -4.18 2.90 24.90
CA SER A 267 -4.65 3.71 26.03
C SER A 267 -6.13 4.08 25.91
N TYR A 268 -6.58 4.46 24.72
CA TYR A 268 -8.00 4.71 24.45
C TYR A 268 -8.82 3.42 24.61
N LEU A 269 -8.36 2.32 24.02
CA LEU A 269 -9.10 1.06 24.07
C LEU A 269 -9.35 0.58 25.51
N THR A 270 -8.33 0.64 26.38
CA THR A 270 -8.43 0.25 27.79
C THR A 270 -9.36 1.15 28.63
N MET A 271 -9.60 2.38 28.18
CA MET A 271 -10.53 3.30 28.83
C MET A 271 -12.00 2.96 28.55
N TYR A 272 -12.33 2.49 27.33
CA TYR A 272 -13.71 2.27 26.89
C TYR A 272 -14.15 0.80 26.87
N PHE A 273 -13.22 -0.15 26.90
CA PHE A 273 -13.51 -1.58 26.77
C PHE A 273 -12.85 -2.40 27.88
N ARG A 274 -13.36 -3.62 28.09
CA ARG A 274 -12.83 -4.60 29.06
C ARG A 274 -12.23 -5.79 28.35
N GLN A 275 -11.56 -6.65 29.12
CA GLN A 275 -10.89 -7.86 28.63
C GLN A 275 -10.01 -7.56 27.40
N VAL A 276 -9.28 -6.44 27.48
CA VAL A 276 -8.53 -5.91 26.35
C VAL A 276 -7.33 -6.80 26.06
N THR A 277 -7.23 -7.25 24.82
CA THR A 277 -6.07 -7.97 24.30
C THR A 277 -5.29 -7.05 23.37
N ILE A 278 -4.01 -6.85 23.67
CA ILE A 278 -3.09 -6.03 22.87
C ILE A 278 -2.01 -6.96 22.32
N SER A 279 -1.88 -7.05 21.00
CA SER A 279 -0.77 -7.80 20.42
C SER A 279 0.56 -7.10 20.71
N PRO A 280 1.67 -7.84 20.81
CA PRO A 280 3.00 -7.25 20.65
C PRO A 280 3.08 -6.42 19.37
N LEU A 281 3.98 -5.44 19.32
CA LEU A 281 4.24 -4.69 18.08
C LEU A 281 4.99 -5.62 17.12
N ILE A 282 4.43 -5.83 15.93
CA ILE A 282 5.12 -6.55 14.87
C ILE A 282 5.76 -5.54 13.94
N THR A 283 7.08 -5.60 13.87
CA THR A 283 7.90 -4.67 13.09
C THR A 283 8.56 -5.43 11.95
N PHE A 284 8.46 -4.91 10.72
CA PHE A 284 9.07 -5.46 9.53
C PHE A 284 10.29 -4.62 9.14
N PRO A 285 11.51 -5.18 9.22
CA PRO A 285 12.73 -4.46 8.85
C PRO A 285 12.78 -4.18 7.34
N MET A 286 13.65 -3.25 6.94
CA MET A 286 13.98 -2.99 5.55
C MET A 286 14.51 -4.27 4.88
N PRO A 287 14.08 -4.59 3.65
CA PRO A 287 14.63 -5.75 2.94
C PRO A 287 16.14 -5.59 2.74
N LEU A 288 16.83 -6.73 2.81
CA LEU A 288 18.23 -6.84 2.41
C LEU A 288 18.40 -6.37 0.96
N LEU A 289 19.58 -5.81 0.67
CA LEU A 289 19.89 -5.34 -0.68
C LEU A 289 19.76 -6.51 -1.67
N ALA A 290 18.87 -6.35 -2.65
CA ALA A 290 18.70 -7.35 -3.68
C ALA A 290 20.00 -7.52 -4.50
N PRO A 291 20.26 -8.73 -5.02
CA PRO A 291 21.31 -8.91 -6.01
C PRO A 291 21.07 -7.93 -7.17
N LEU A 292 22.15 -7.46 -7.78
CA LEU A 292 22.06 -6.55 -8.91
C LEU A 292 21.62 -7.35 -10.15
N LEU A 293 20.63 -6.82 -10.87
CA LEU A 293 20.05 -7.48 -12.05
C LEU A 293 21.15 -7.81 -13.08
N PRO A 294 21.12 -9.00 -13.72
CA PRO A 294 22.09 -9.31 -14.75
C PRO A 294 22.09 -8.28 -15.89
N LEU A 295 23.26 -8.01 -16.45
CA LEU A 295 23.39 -7.16 -17.62
C LEU A 295 22.70 -7.80 -18.84
N PRO A 296 22.02 -7.01 -19.69
CA PRO A 296 21.42 -7.54 -20.91
C PRO A 296 22.48 -8.07 -21.88
N SER A 297 22.11 -9.11 -22.63
CA SER A 297 22.95 -9.67 -23.69
C SER A 297 23.28 -8.61 -24.73
N GLN A 298 24.57 -8.42 -24.99
CA GLN A 298 25.03 -7.48 -26.00
C GLN A 298 24.78 -8.07 -27.39
N VAL A 299 24.18 -7.29 -28.29
CA VAL A 299 24.11 -7.66 -29.71
C VAL A 299 25.50 -7.43 -30.31
N ILE A 300 26.32 -8.48 -30.36
CA ILE A 300 27.64 -8.44 -31.01
C ILE A 300 27.39 -8.38 -32.51
N THR A 301 27.55 -7.19 -33.11
CA THR A 301 27.68 -7.08 -34.56
C THR A 301 29.13 -7.37 -34.91
N SER A 302 29.46 -8.64 -35.16
CA SER A 302 30.79 -9.03 -35.62
C SER A 302 30.98 -8.58 -37.08
N TYR A 303 31.82 -7.58 -37.30
CA TYR A 303 32.31 -7.25 -38.62
C TYR A 303 33.43 -8.24 -38.97
N VAL A 304 33.13 -9.20 -39.85
CA VAL A 304 34.18 -9.96 -40.52
C VAL A 304 34.69 -9.07 -41.66
N ILE A 305 35.86 -8.48 -41.48
CA ILE A 305 36.60 -7.87 -42.58
C ILE A 305 37.47 -8.98 -43.16
N GLU A 306 37.04 -9.59 -44.27
CA GLU A 306 37.93 -10.43 -45.06
C GLU A 306 39.02 -9.55 -45.68
N PRO A 307 40.32 -9.88 -45.52
CA PRO A 307 41.37 -9.16 -46.22
C PRO A 307 41.34 -9.64 -47.67
N ASN A 308 40.95 -8.73 -48.56
CA ASN A 308 40.96 -8.84 -50.03
C ASN A 308 39.69 -9.39 -50.68
N SER A 309 38.64 -8.57 -50.75
CA SER A 309 37.71 -8.61 -51.89
C SER A 309 37.06 -7.24 -52.12
N ASP A 310 37.50 -6.56 -53.17
CA ASP A 310 36.83 -5.39 -53.75
C ASP A 310 35.54 -5.85 -54.43
N THR A 311 34.47 -6.13 -53.67
CA THR A 311 33.09 -6.07 -54.17
C THR A 311 32.10 -5.83 -53.02
N LEU A 312 31.43 -4.68 -53.05
CA LEU A 312 30.31 -4.35 -52.15
C LEU A 312 29.09 -5.24 -52.45
N GLN A 313 28.90 -6.37 -51.74
CA GLN A 313 27.58 -7.01 -51.65
C GLN A 313 27.24 -7.67 -50.29
N LYS A 314 26.04 -7.29 -49.82
CA LYS A 314 25.10 -7.90 -48.87
C LYS A 314 25.54 -8.16 -47.41
N ARG A 315 24.92 -7.38 -46.51
CA ARG A 315 24.69 -7.71 -45.09
C ARG A 315 24.15 -9.15 -44.97
N VAL A 316 24.90 -10.02 -44.30
CA VAL A 316 24.38 -11.28 -43.75
C VAL A 316 24.39 -11.14 -42.23
N SER A 317 23.20 -11.04 -41.65
CA SER A 317 23.00 -11.11 -40.20
C SER A 317 22.82 -12.58 -39.83
N THR A 318 23.81 -13.21 -39.20
CA THR A 318 23.68 -14.57 -38.71
C THR A 318 22.91 -14.56 -37.38
N ILE A 319 21.69 -15.12 -37.38
CA ILE A 319 20.88 -15.37 -36.19
C ILE A 319 21.28 -16.75 -35.66
N SER A 320 21.75 -16.85 -34.42
CA SER A 320 21.79 -18.13 -33.70
C SER A 320 20.46 -18.33 -32.98
N PRO A 321 19.66 -19.37 -33.29
CA PRO A 321 18.41 -19.62 -32.57
C PRO A 321 18.72 -20.30 -31.23
N ALA A 322 18.46 -19.61 -30.13
CA ALA A 322 18.21 -20.27 -28.85
C ALA A 322 16.81 -20.90 -28.88
N THR A 323 16.72 -22.14 -28.46
CA THR A 323 15.52 -22.99 -28.40
C THR A 323 14.36 -22.32 -27.66
N SER A 324 13.21 -22.23 -28.33
CA SER A 324 11.94 -21.72 -27.79
C SER A 324 11.19 -22.79 -26.96
N PRO A 325 10.65 -22.49 -25.77
CA PRO A 325 9.59 -23.28 -25.15
C PRO A 325 8.18 -22.78 -25.57
N PRO A 326 7.15 -23.65 -25.56
CA PRO A 326 5.83 -23.33 -26.10
C PRO A 326 4.89 -22.66 -25.08
N ASN A 327 3.98 -21.86 -25.62
CA ASN A 327 2.73 -21.32 -25.05
C ASN A 327 2.80 -20.17 -24.03
N ARG A 328 2.21 -19.06 -24.45
CA ARG A 328 2.14 -17.73 -23.86
C ARG A 328 0.75 -17.48 -23.23
N PRO A 329 0.65 -16.88 -22.03
CA PRO A 329 -0.47 -16.01 -21.68
C PRO A 329 -0.15 -14.55 -22.04
N ILE A 330 -1.17 -13.82 -22.46
CA ILE A 330 -1.10 -12.43 -22.95
C ILE A 330 -0.56 -11.52 -21.83
N SER A 331 0.57 -10.84 -22.10
CA SER A 331 1.21 -9.88 -21.21
C SER A 331 0.62 -8.47 -21.40
N HIS A 332 0.14 -7.85 -20.33
CA HIS A 332 -0.01 -6.40 -20.26
C HIS A 332 1.37 -5.78 -20.02
N SER A 333 1.82 -4.97 -20.97
CA SER A 333 3.09 -4.25 -20.88
C SER A 333 3.03 -3.16 -19.81
N PHE A 334 4.05 -3.10 -18.95
CA PHE A 334 4.37 -1.91 -18.17
C PHE A 334 5.11 -0.94 -19.10
N SER A 335 4.40 0.03 -19.67
CA SER A 335 5.03 1.11 -20.41
C SER A 335 5.45 2.21 -19.45
N SER A 336 6.76 2.45 -19.38
CA SER A 336 7.34 3.69 -18.91
C SER A 336 7.25 4.71 -20.05
N CYS A 337 6.54 5.82 -19.88
CA CYS A 337 6.58 6.92 -20.86
C CYS A 337 6.61 8.27 -20.15
N SER A 338 7.79 8.90 -20.18
CA SER A 338 7.92 10.35 -20.20
C SER A 338 7.39 10.87 -21.54
N SER A 339 6.58 11.93 -21.54
CA SER A 339 6.19 12.62 -22.76
C SER A 339 6.20 14.13 -22.58
N THR A 340 7.13 14.78 -23.29
CA THR A 340 7.12 16.20 -23.62
C THR A 340 6.15 16.47 -24.78
N SER A 341 5.54 17.65 -24.75
CA SER A 341 4.51 18.21 -25.64
C SER A 341 4.92 18.48 -27.10
N VAL A 342 3.97 18.40 -28.04
CA VAL A 342 3.82 19.29 -29.22
C VAL A 342 2.37 19.29 -29.76
N LEU A 343 2.00 20.40 -30.40
CA LEU A 343 0.66 20.92 -30.73
C LEU A 343 0.08 20.48 -32.11
N SER A 344 -1.26 20.41 -32.17
CA SER A 344 -2.22 20.70 -33.28
C SER A 344 -2.14 20.01 -34.65
N THR A 345 -3.26 19.43 -35.13
CA THR A 345 -4.26 20.06 -36.07
C THR A 345 -5.39 19.07 -36.45
N PHE A 346 -6.60 19.60 -36.65
CA PHE A 346 -7.86 18.98 -37.06
C PHE A 346 -7.85 18.21 -38.42
N SER A 347 -8.61 17.11 -38.52
CA SER A 347 -9.51 16.83 -39.66
C SER A 347 -10.54 15.73 -39.35
N GLN A 348 -11.75 15.90 -39.89
CA GLN A 348 -12.97 15.11 -39.69
C GLN A 348 -12.98 13.72 -40.34
N GLY A 349 -13.78 12.82 -39.74
CA GLY A 349 -14.79 12.00 -40.41
C GLY A 349 -14.34 10.72 -41.12
N SER A 350 -14.80 9.56 -40.60
CA SER A 350 -15.74 8.68 -41.32
C SER A 350 -15.97 7.37 -40.57
N THR A 351 -17.26 7.07 -40.40
CA THR A 351 -17.87 5.82 -39.95
C THR A 351 -17.55 4.63 -40.87
N SER A 352 -17.28 3.45 -40.29
CA SER A 352 -17.82 2.20 -40.85
C SER A 352 -17.99 1.11 -39.78
N THR A 353 -19.24 0.70 -39.66
CA THR A 353 -19.76 -0.52 -39.03
C THR A 353 -19.30 -1.77 -39.76
N PHE A 354 -18.83 -2.80 -39.04
CA PHE A 354 -19.19 -4.18 -39.38
C PHE A 354 -19.20 -5.09 -38.15
N ALA A 355 -20.18 -5.99 -38.16
CA ALA A 355 -20.67 -6.78 -37.05
C ALA A 355 -19.91 -8.11 -36.85
N GLY A 356 -20.05 -8.69 -35.65
CA GLY A 356 -20.21 -10.14 -35.55
C GLY A 356 -19.51 -10.87 -34.39
N LYS A 357 -20.36 -11.34 -33.46
CA LYS A 357 -20.28 -12.61 -32.70
C LYS A 357 -19.44 -12.68 -31.41
N ARG A 358 -20.20 -12.76 -30.29
CA ARG A 358 -19.84 -13.50 -29.05
C ARG A 358 -19.58 -14.99 -29.35
N PRO A 359 -18.84 -15.67 -28.47
CA PRO A 359 -19.49 -16.58 -27.52
C PRO A 359 -19.00 -16.45 -26.05
N ARG A 360 -19.76 -17.09 -25.16
CA ARG A 360 -19.69 -17.15 -23.70
C ARG A 360 -18.80 -18.31 -23.18
N THR A 361 -18.53 -18.27 -21.86
CA THR A 361 -18.11 -19.34 -20.91
C THR A 361 -16.62 -19.71 -20.92
N ALA A 362 -15.95 -20.06 -19.80
CA ALA A 362 -16.43 -20.62 -18.53
C ALA A 362 -15.54 -20.21 -17.33
N SER A 363 -16.14 -20.29 -16.14
CA SER A 363 -15.54 -20.23 -14.81
C SER A 363 -14.59 -21.40 -14.55
N ALA A 364 -13.51 -21.17 -13.78
CA ALA A 364 -12.74 -22.25 -13.17
C ALA A 364 -12.54 -21.95 -11.69
N SER A 365 -13.35 -22.60 -10.86
CA SER A 365 -13.04 -22.90 -9.46
C SER A 365 -11.82 -23.80 -9.39
N LEU A 366 -10.88 -23.52 -8.49
CA LEU A 366 -9.90 -24.51 -8.03
C LEU A 366 -10.03 -24.66 -6.53
N ALA A 367 -10.79 -25.71 -6.17
CA ALA A 367 -10.80 -26.29 -4.85
C ALA A 367 -9.47 -27.02 -4.59
N SER A 368 -9.00 -26.87 -3.36
CA SER A 368 -7.97 -27.63 -2.66
C SER A 368 -8.12 -29.13 -2.84
N HIS A 369 -7.02 -29.86 -3.07
CA HIS A 369 -6.75 -31.21 -2.57
C HIS A 369 -5.23 -31.37 -2.50
N TRP A 370 -4.65 -31.77 -1.36
CA TRP A 370 -3.71 -32.89 -1.25
C TRP A 370 -3.59 -33.36 0.20
N ARG A 371 -3.65 -34.68 0.35
CA ARG A 371 -3.77 -35.48 1.58
C ARG A 371 -2.40 -35.83 2.17
N THR A 372 -2.39 -35.85 3.51
CA THR A 372 -1.69 -36.69 4.50
C THR A 372 -0.59 -37.70 4.12
N SER A 373 0.50 -37.57 4.89
CA SER A 373 1.29 -38.58 5.65
C SER A 373 2.25 -39.57 4.96
N SER A 374 3.51 -39.51 5.40
CA SER A 374 4.24 -40.69 5.90
C SER A 374 5.41 -40.31 6.83
N THR A 375 5.42 -40.96 7.99
CA THR A 375 6.49 -41.03 9.00
C THR A 375 7.60 -41.96 8.52
N PHE A 376 8.89 -41.70 8.78
CA PHE A 376 9.85 -42.75 9.15
C PHE A 376 11.14 -42.20 9.82
N THR A 377 11.65 -43.06 10.70
CA THR A 377 12.62 -42.99 11.81
C THR A 377 14.09 -42.60 11.56
N ASN A 378 14.72 -42.08 12.63
CA ASN A 378 16.16 -41.97 12.87
C ASN A 378 16.92 -43.32 12.79
N THR A 379 18.19 -43.29 12.35
CA THR A 379 19.26 -44.17 12.87
C THR A 379 20.64 -43.51 12.69
N VAL A 380 21.47 -43.60 13.73
CA VAL A 380 22.85 -43.10 13.87
C VAL A 380 23.86 -44.18 13.48
N VAL A 381 24.91 -43.85 12.73
CA VAL A 381 26.26 -44.49 12.79
C VAL A 381 27.31 -43.45 12.35
N GLY A 382 28.40 -43.32 13.09
CA GLY A 382 29.54 -42.43 12.78
C GLY A 382 30.83 -43.18 12.42
N THR A 383 31.78 -42.46 11.81
CA THR A 383 33.22 -42.75 11.69
C THR A 383 33.98 -41.48 11.23
N ASP A 384 35.29 -41.46 11.48
CA ASP A 384 36.17 -40.31 11.78
C ASP A 384 36.66 -39.37 10.65
N THR A 385 37.07 -38.18 11.12
CA THR A 385 37.80 -36.97 10.62
C THR A 385 38.95 -37.11 9.58
N PRO A 386 39.36 -36.06 8.79
CA PRO A 386 39.96 -34.83 9.35
C PRO A 386 39.79 -33.45 8.65
N SER A 387 39.71 -32.43 9.51
CA SER A 387 40.17 -31.01 9.40
C SER A 387 39.69 -30.15 8.22
N GLU A 388 38.57 -29.45 8.42
CA GLU A 388 38.22 -28.23 7.68
C GLU A 388 38.79 -26.96 8.37
N PRO A 389 39.20 -25.93 7.60
CA PRO A 389 39.58 -24.63 8.14
C PRO A 389 38.36 -23.89 8.71
N PRO A 390 38.55 -22.92 9.64
CA PRO A 390 37.44 -22.33 10.39
C PRO A 390 36.51 -21.55 9.46
N SER A 391 35.24 -21.92 9.46
CA SER A 391 34.16 -21.21 8.78
C SER A 391 34.03 -19.79 9.33
N PRO A 392 33.70 -18.79 8.49
CA PRO A 392 33.48 -17.44 8.99
C PRO A 392 32.25 -17.44 9.90
N THR A 393 32.45 -16.85 11.07
CA THR A 393 31.49 -16.45 12.10
C THR A 393 30.03 -16.37 11.65
N ARG A 394 29.16 -17.10 12.36
CA ARG A 394 27.69 -17.02 12.36
C ARG A 394 27.20 -15.60 12.08
N GLN A 395 26.76 -15.34 10.84
CA GLN A 395 25.83 -14.26 10.57
C GLN A 395 24.56 -14.57 11.37
N SER A 396 24.22 -13.71 12.33
CA SER A 396 22.89 -13.66 12.92
C SER A 396 21.87 -13.76 11.78
N SER A 397 21.06 -14.82 11.76
CA SER A 397 20.04 -15.03 10.72
C SER A 397 19.12 -13.81 10.69
N PHE A 398 19.15 -13.05 9.59
CA PHE A 398 18.26 -11.91 9.39
C PHE A 398 16.81 -12.40 9.45
N LYS A 399 16.00 -11.79 10.31
CA LYS A 399 14.60 -12.20 10.51
C LYS A 399 13.65 -11.30 9.73
N PRO A 400 12.62 -11.85 9.07
CA PRO A 400 11.65 -11.07 8.31
C PRO A 400 10.66 -10.29 9.19
N TYR A 401 10.75 -10.41 10.52
CA TYR A 401 9.95 -9.64 11.47
C TYR A 401 10.66 -9.56 12.83
N ILE A 402 10.28 -8.56 13.63
CA ILE A 402 10.71 -8.33 15.02
C ILE A 402 9.44 -8.17 15.86
N ILE A 403 9.45 -8.77 17.06
CA ILE A 403 8.36 -8.64 18.02
C ILE A 403 8.86 -7.82 19.21
N GLU A 404 8.31 -6.63 19.41
CA GLU A 404 8.62 -5.79 20.56
C GLU A 404 7.54 -5.95 21.64
N ASN A 405 7.96 -6.44 22.80
CA ASN A 405 7.11 -6.58 23.98
C ASN A 405 7.05 -5.25 24.73
N SER A 406 6.07 -4.42 24.43
CA SER A 406 5.76 -3.22 25.22
C SER A 406 4.78 -3.56 26.36
N ALA A 407 5.17 -4.47 27.26
CA ALA A 407 4.47 -4.68 28.52
C ALA A 407 5.38 -4.17 29.63
N SER A 408 5.03 -3.00 30.16
CA SER A 408 5.49 -2.53 31.47
C SER A 408 5.31 -3.65 32.50
N GLU A 409 6.31 -3.83 33.36
CA GLU A 409 6.35 -4.79 34.46
C GLU A 409 5.24 -4.56 35.51
N VAL A 410 3.95 -4.74 35.19
CA VAL A 410 2.89 -4.90 36.19
C VAL A 410 1.78 -5.80 35.63
N ASP A 411 1.54 -6.88 36.37
CA ASP A 411 0.49 -7.89 36.26
C ASP A 411 0.50 -8.88 35.07
N THR A 412 1.08 -10.04 35.39
CA THR A 412 0.76 -11.35 34.83
C THR A 412 -0.74 -11.64 34.85
N SER A 413 -1.42 -11.44 33.72
CA SER A 413 -2.63 -12.18 33.37
C SER A 413 -2.55 -12.66 31.93
N VAL A 414 -2.25 -13.95 31.78
CA VAL A 414 -2.55 -14.81 30.62
C VAL A 414 -2.33 -14.16 29.25
N PHE A 415 -1.13 -14.37 28.69
CA PHE A 415 -0.89 -14.26 27.26
C PHE A 415 -1.98 -15.04 26.50
N PRO A 416 -2.81 -14.42 25.66
CA PRO A 416 -3.56 -15.20 24.69
C PRO A 416 -2.55 -15.85 23.75
N GLN A 417 -2.81 -17.11 23.37
CA GLN A 417 -2.16 -17.74 22.23
C GLN A 417 -2.05 -16.69 21.12
N SER A 418 -0.83 -16.46 20.64
CA SER A 418 -0.47 -15.29 19.83
C SER A 418 -1.57 -14.99 18.79
N LEU A 419 -2.12 -13.77 18.82
CA LEU A 419 -3.14 -13.32 17.85
C LEU A 419 -2.73 -13.62 16.40
N PHE A 420 -1.43 -13.65 16.14
CA PHE A 420 -0.85 -14.18 14.91
C PHE A 420 -0.41 -15.63 15.08
N ALA A 421 -0.66 -16.48 14.09
CA ALA A 421 -0.05 -17.81 14.07
C ALA A 421 1.46 -17.65 13.88
N LEU A 422 2.25 -17.81 14.96
CA LEU A 422 3.72 -17.67 14.91
C LEU A 422 4.34 -18.57 13.85
N ASP A 423 3.77 -19.74 13.60
CA ASP A 423 4.19 -20.64 12.53
C ASP A 423 4.05 -19.99 11.14
N GLN A 424 2.95 -19.28 10.87
CA GLN A 424 2.74 -18.58 9.61
C GLN A 424 3.70 -17.38 9.46
N LEU A 425 3.95 -16.64 10.55
CA LEU A 425 4.97 -15.58 10.56
C LEU A 425 6.37 -16.14 10.30
N ASN A 426 6.70 -17.31 10.87
CA ASN A 426 7.97 -18.00 10.65
C ASN A 426 8.12 -18.54 9.22
N MET A 427 7.02 -18.77 8.51
CA MET A 427 7.03 -19.19 7.10
C MET A 427 7.24 -18.02 6.12
N LEU A 428 7.15 -16.76 6.57
CA LEU A 428 7.44 -15.62 5.71
C LEU A 428 8.89 -15.67 5.23
N SER A 429 9.06 -15.66 3.91
CA SER A 429 10.40 -15.53 3.32
C SER A 429 10.92 -14.10 3.49
N GLU A 430 12.24 -13.91 3.45
CA GLU A 430 12.87 -12.58 3.39
C GLU A 430 12.32 -11.70 2.24
N ARG A 431 11.81 -12.33 1.18
CA ARG A 431 11.22 -11.64 0.02
C ARG A 431 9.88 -10.98 0.32
N SER A 432 9.17 -11.40 1.38
CA SER A 432 7.96 -10.73 1.84
C SER A 432 8.21 -9.27 2.21
N LEU A 433 9.40 -8.95 2.77
CA LEU A 433 9.80 -7.59 3.14
C LEU A 433 9.79 -6.60 1.98
N ALA A 434 10.00 -7.08 0.74
CA ALA A 434 9.89 -6.22 -0.45
C ALA A 434 8.46 -5.67 -0.61
N MET A 435 7.44 -6.46 -0.27
CA MET A 435 6.04 -6.03 -0.30
C MET A 435 5.69 -5.10 0.87
N HIS A 436 6.26 -5.33 2.06
CA HIS A 436 6.13 -4.40 3.19
C HIS A 436 6.73 -3.03 2.85
N LEU A 437 7.94 -3.01 2.28
CA LEU A 437 8.56 -1.76 1.80
C LEU A 437 7.75 -1.12 0.67
N HIS A 438 7.24 -1.92 -0.27
CA HIS A 438 6.40 -1.41 -1.35
C HIS A 438 5.13 -0.72 -0.82
N ARG A 439 4.51 -1.28 0.23
CA ARG A 439 3.37 -0.66 0.90
C ARG A 439 3.71 0.70 1.49
N SER A 440 4.80 0.79 2.26
CA SER A 440 5.22 2.05 2.88
C SER A 440 5.60 3.11 1.83
N PHE A 441 6.21 2.68 0.73
CA PHE A 441 6.46 3.53 -0.43
C PHE A 441 5.16 4.05 -1.07
N GLN A 442 4.18 3.19 -1.32
CA GLN A 442 2.89 3.59 -1.88
C GLN A 442 2.13 4.56 -0.96
N PHE A 443 2.23 4.38 0.35
CA PHE A 443 1.66 5.31 1.33
C PHE A 443 2.21 6.73 1.19
N VAL A 444 3.53 6.89 1.00
CA VAL A 444 4.14 8.21 0.73
C VAL A 444 3.59 8.81 -0.56
N LEU A 445 3.47 8.01 -1.63
CA LEU A 445 2.92 8.48 -2.91
C LEU A 445 1.45 8.88 -2.81
N ALA A 446 0.65 8.16 -2.02
CA ALA A 446 -0.74 8.52 -1.79
C ALA A 446 -0.88 9.91 -1.17
N CYS A 447 0.10 10.36 -0.37
CA CYS A 447 0.13 11.68 0.25
C CYS A 447 0.76 12.77 -0.64
N GLN A 448 1.11 12.49 -1.89
CA GLN A 448 1.85 13.41 -2.77
C GLN A 448 1.22 14.80 -2.86
N GLU A 449 -0.09 14.89 -3.05
CA GLU A 449 -0.76 16.18 -3.20
C GLU A 449 -0.92 16.92 -1.87
N ALA A 450 -1.05 16.19 -0.76
CA ALA A 450 -0.99 16.80 0.57
C ALA A 450 0.40 17.35 0.88
N MET A 451 1.48 16.62 0.52
CA MET A 451 2.85 17.11 0.67
C MET A 451 3.12 18.35 -0.21
N TRP A 452 2.51 18.41 -1.41
CA TRP A 452 2.59 19.60 -2.25
C TRP A 452 1.93 20.82 -1.61
N GLU A 453 0.78 20.64 -0.94
CA GLU A 453 0.12 21.71 -0.17
C GLU A 453 1.01 22.22 0.98
N GLU A 454 1.65 21.31 1.72
CA GLU A 454 2.57 21.69 2.80
C GLU A 454 3.84 22.38 2.26
N LEU A 455 4.38 21.94 1.13
CA LEU A 455 5.56 22.58 0.51
C LEU A 455 5.22 24.00 0.08
N LYS A 456 4.05 24.17 -0.56
CA LYS A 456 3.50 25.47 -0.93
C LYS A 456 3.44 26.40 0.27
N ASP A 457 2.82 25.97 1.38
CA ASP A 457 2.76 26.77 2.60
C ASP A 457 4.17 27.16 3.11
N ARG A 458 5.13 26.24 3.11
CA ARG A 458 6.50 26.56 3.55
C ARG A 458 7.23 27.53 2.64
N ILE A 459 7.01 27.49 1.32
CA ILE A 459 7.60 28.46 0.39
C ILE A 459 7.11 29.87 0.71
N TRP A 460 5.84 30.05 1.09
CA TRP A 460 5.32 31.37 1.42
C TRP A 460 5.65 31.81 2.85
N ASN A 461 5.58 30.90 3.82
CA ASN A 461 5.54 31.27 5.24
C ASN A 461 6.79 30.84 6.03
N ARG A 462 7.58 29.88 5.53
CA ARG A 462 8.64 29.19 6.30
C ARG A 462 9.88 28.85 5.44
N LYS A 463 10.34 29.80 4.61
CA LYS A 463 11.45 29.57 3.66
C LYS A 463 12.74 29.09 4.31
N GLU A 464 13.03 29.54 5.52
CA GLU A 464 14.24 29.18 6.26
C GLU A 464 14.34 27.67 6.50
N GLU A 465 13.20 26.98 6.75
CA GLU A 465 13.16 25.52 6.93
C GLU A 465 13.51 24.74 5.65
N LEU A 466 13.33 25.36 4.48
CA LEU A 466 13.56 24.73 3.18
C LEU A 466 15.03 24.74 2.78
N LEU A 467 15.78 25.76 3.22
CA LEU A 467 17.21 25.91 2.91
C LEU A 467 18.03 24.74 3.45
N ASP A 468 17.79 24.34 4.70
CA ASP A 468 18.48 23.20 5.33
C ASP A 468 18.18 21.86 4.63
N LEU A 469 17.01 21.77 3.99
CA LEU A 469 16.55 20.59 3.26
C LEU A 469 16.95 20.63 1.76
N GLY A 470 17.82 21.57 1.37
CA GLY A 470 18.34 21.67 0.00
C GLY A 470 17.31 22.20 -1.01
N TRP A 471 16.25 22.84 -0.52
CA TRP A 471 15.28 23.55 -1.33
C TRP A 471 15.61 25.05 -1.32
N GLU A 472 16.57 25.43 -2.16
CA GLU A 472 16.88 26.84 -2.44
C GLU A 472 15.72 27.47 -3.22
N ASP A 473 15.11 28.52 -2.67
CA ASP A 473 14.06 29.29 -3.34
C ASP A 473 14.71 30.24 -4.34
N ASP A 474 14.35 30.15 -5.61
CA ASP A 474 14.60 31.22 -6.58
C ASP A 474 13.32 32.06 -6.60
N GLU A 475 13.37 33.27 -6.05
CA GLU A 475 12.21 34.17 -5.93
C GLU A 475 11.56 34.53 -7.30
N GLU A 476 12.21 34.15 -8.41
CA GLU A 476 11.76 34.35 -9.79
C GLU A 476 11.04 33.14 -10.42
N LEU A 477 10.92 32.00 -9.75
CA LEU A 477 10.29 30.80 -10.33
C LEU A 477 8.75 30.86 -10.27
N GLU A 478 8.10 30.77 -11.44
CA GLU A 478 6.65 30.58 -11.53
C GLU A 478 6.20 29.28 -10.82
N GLU A 479 4.98 29.26 -10.26
CA GLU A 479 4.41 28.08 -9.55
C GLU A 479 4.53 26.78 -10.36
N LEU A 480 4.37 26.86 -11.69
CA LEU A 480 4.53 25.73 -12.60
C LEU A 480 5.94 25.12 -12.54
N GLN A 481 6.98 25.94 -12.39
CA GLN A 481 8.37 25.49 -12.32
C GLN A 481 8.66 24.84 -10.96
N THR A 482 8.13 25.42 -9.89
CA THR A 482 8.17 24.87 -8.52
C THR A 482 7.49 23.50 -8.46
N ARG A 483 6.31 23.35 -9.08
CA ARG A 483 5.61 22.06 -9.17
C ARG A 483 6.44 21.02 -9.91
N LYS A 484 7.01 21.37 -11.07
CA LYS A 484 7.89 20.47 -11.83
C LYS A 484 9.12 20.04 -11.02
N ARG A 485 9.67 20.90 -10.16
CA ARG A 485 10.77 20.55 -9.27
C ARG A 485 10.33 19.56 -8.19
N PHE A 486 9.16 19.75 -7.59
CA PHE A 486 8.58 18.80 -6.65
C PHE A 486 8.30 17.43 -7.31
N GLU A 487 7.72 17.41 -8.50
CA GLU A 487 7.49 16.17 -9.26
C GLU A 487 8.81 15.44 -9.56
N LYS A 488 9.89 16.16 -9.89
CA LYS A 488 11.23 15.55 -10.06
C LYS A 488 11.77 14.94 -8.76
N LEU A 489 11.47 15.50 -7.60
CA LEU A 489 11.84 14.89 -6.32
C LEU A 489 11.07 13.58 -6.09
N ILE A 490 9.77 13.58 -6.35
CA ILE A 490 8.93 12.38 -6.27
C ILE A 490 9.41 11.32 -7.26
N GLU A 491 9.69 11.67 -8.51
CA GLU A 491 10.20 10.71 -9.51
C GLU A 491 11.57 10.14 -9.13
N ARG A 492 12.45 10.95 -8.55
CA ARG A 492 13.73 10.46 -8.00
C ARG A 492 13.50 9.47 -6.86
N PHE A 493 12.62 9.80 -5.93
CA PHE A 493 12.23 8.92 -4.83
C PHE A 493 11.64 7.60 -5.33
N LYS A 494 10.72 7.65 -6.30
CA LYS A 494 10.20 6.47 -6.99
C LYS A 494 11.32 5.64 -7.57
N GLY A 495 12.22 6.23 -8.36
CA GLY A 495 13.34 5.51 -8.98
C GLY A 495 14.20 4.78 -7.96
N ASP A 496 14.61 5.47 -6.90
CA ASP A 496 15.44 4.88 -5.84
C ASP A 496 14.70 3.75 -5.10
N MET A 497 13.39 3.91 -4.85
CA MET A 497 12.54 2.89 -4.22
C MET A 497 12.34 1.66 -5.08
N HIS A 498 12.12 1.80 -6.39
CA HIS A 498 12.00 0.65 -7.29
C HIS A 498 13.28 -0.18 -7.31
N ILE A 499 14.44 0.48 -7.28
CA ILE A 499 15.75 -0.19 -7.18
C ILE A 499 15.89 -0.88 -5.84
N ARG A 500 15.47 -0.24 -4.73
CA ARG A 500 15.59 -0.84 -3.38
C ARG A 500 14.65 -2.04 -3.20
N ILE A 501 13.41 -1.93 -3.65
CA ILE A 501 12.39 -3.00 -3.56
C ILE A 501 12.77 -4.18 -4.44
N ALA A 502 13.27 -3.91 -5.65
CA ALA A 502 13.76 -4.91 -6.61
C ALA A 502 12.82 -6.12 -6.77
N LEU A 503 11.52 -5.84 -7.01
CA LEU A 503 10.45 -6.84 -7.04
C LEU A 503 10.69 -7.99 -8.03
N TRP A 504 11.46 -7.74 -9.09
CA TRP A 504 11.90 -8.77 -10.03
C TRP A 504 12.57 -9.97 -9.33
N THR A 505 13.29 -9.73 -8.23
CA THR A 505 13.97 -10.79 -7.48
C THR A 505 12.95 -11.73 -6.83
N SER A 506 11.90 -11.16 -6.25
CA SER A 506 10.80 -11.94 -5.67
C SER A 506 10.05 -12.72 -6.76
N LEU A 507 9.77 -12.09 -7.91
CA LEU A 507 9.08 -12.74 -9.03
C LEU A 507 9.89 -13.91 -9.62
N THR A 508 11.19 -13.73 -9.83
CA THR A 508 12.08 -14.80 -10.33
C THR A 508 12.19 -15.95 -9.34
N GLY A 509 12.19 -15.68 -8.03
CA GLY A 509 12.09 -16.70 -6.98
C GLY A 509 10.80 -17.51 -7.03
N LEU A 510 9.72 -16.96 -7.59
CA LEU A 510 8.45 -17.64 -7.83
C LEU A 510 8.38 -18.36 -9.20
N GLY A 511 9.49 -18.40 -9.95
CA GLY A 511 9.57 -19.06 -11.26
C GLY A 511 9.20 -18.17 -12.46
N TRP A 512 9.00 -16.87 -12.26
CA TRP A 512 8.84 -15.95 -13.39
C TRP A 512 10.16 -15.73 -14.12
N PRO A 513 10.15 -15.57 -15.45
CA PRO A 513 11.38 -15.24 -16.18
C PRO A 513 11.91 -13.88 -15.75
N ILE A 514 13.23 -13.70 -15.86
CA ILE A 514 13.88 -12.40 -15.67
C ILE A 514 13.23 -11.40 -16.64
N PRO A 515 12.85 -10.19 -16.19
CA PRO A 515 12.26 -9.19 -17.08
C PRO A 515 13.15 -8.92 -18.28
N THR A 516 12.59 -8.96 -19.48
CA THR A 516 13.30 -8.61 -20.71
C THR A 516 13.69 -7.13 -20.68
N ARG A 517 14.96 -6.85 -20.97
CA ARG A 517 15.49 -5.48 -21.02
C ARG A 517 15.84 -5.13 -22.46
N GLU A 518 15.60 -3.87 -22.81
CA GLU A 518 16.12 -3.33 -24.06
C GLU A 518 17.66 -3.37 -24.06
N PRO A 519 18.28 -3.63 -25.22
CA PRO A 519 19.74 -3.61 -25.32
C PRO A 519 20.26 -2.21 -25.00
N LEU A 520 21.14 -2.13 -24.00
CA LEU A 520 21.75 -0.87 -23.57
C LEU A 520 22.79 -0.42 -24.58
N SER A 521 22.88 0.89 -24.80
CA SER A 521 24.03 1.49 -25.46
C SER A 521 25.31 1.24 -24.66
N LYS A 522 26.47 1.35 -25.33
CA LYS A 522 27.78 1.21 -24.67
C LYS A 522 27.94 2.17 -23.49
N ALA A 523 27.41 3.40 -23.60
CA ALA A 523 27.48 4.39 -22.53
C ALA A 523 26.61 3.99 -21.33
N GLU A 524 25.39 3.51 -21.58
CA GLU A 524 24.48 3.04 -20.53
C GLU A 524 25.03 1.80 -19.83
N LEU A 525 25.62 0.85 -20.56
CA LEU A 525 26.24 -0.32 -19.96
C LEU A 525 27.43 0.04 -19.06
N ILE A 526 28.29 0.97 -19.50
CA ILE A 526 29.41 1.46 -18.68
C ILE A 526 28.88 2.13 -17.41
N GLU A 527 27.82 2.94 -17.51
CA GLU A 527 27.22 3.60 -16.36
C GLU A 527 26.57 2.61 -15.40
N GLU A 528 25.89 1.58 -15.91
CA GLU A 528 25.29 0.54 -15.09
C GLU A 528 26.34 -0.30 -14.36
N GLU A 529 27.43 -0.71 -15.03
CA GLU A 529 28.53 -1.43 -14.38
C GLU A 529 29.19 -0.55 -13.30
N ARG A 530 29.32 0.75 -13.56
CA ARG A 530 29.85 1.71 -12.58
C ARG A 530 28.96 1.83 -11.35
N ILE A 531 27.64 1.96 -11.52
CA ILE A 531 26.67 1.98 -10.42
C ILE A 531 26.75 0.66 -9.65
N ARG A 532 26.81 -0.46 -10.37
CA ARG A 532 26.90 -1.82 -9.81
C ARG A 532 28.13 -1.96 -8.91
N GLU A 533 29.31 -1.54 -9.38
CA GLU A 533 30.53 -1.52 -8.57
C GLU A 533 30.43 -0.59 -7.36
N SER A 534 29.86 0.60 -7.54
CA SER A 534 29.68 1.57 -6.45
C SER A 534 28.79 1.00 -5.35
N MET A 535 27.71 0.32 -5.73
CA MET A 535 26.78 -0.35 -4.82
C MET A 535 27.46 -1.47 -4.04
N LEU A 536 28.25 -2.32 -4.72
CA LEU A 536 29.01 -3.40 -4.08
C LEU A 536 30.12 -2.90 -3.14
N LYS A 537 30.69 -1.73 -3.43
CA LYS A 537 31.67 -1.08 -2.54
C LYS A 537 30.98 -0.48 -1.32
N ALA A 538 29.85 0.22 -1.52
CA ALA A 538 29.10 0.88 -0.46
C ALA A 538 28.44 -0.13 0.50
N SER A 539 27.92 -1.25 0.00
CA SER A 539 27.25 -2.27 0.81
C SER A 539 28.15 -2.94 1.85
N LYS A 540 29.48 -2.82 1.73
CA LYS A 540 30.45 -3.34 2.70
C LYS A 540 30.53 -2.51 3.98
N PHE A 541 30.04 -1.28 3.97
CA PHE A 541 30.09 -0.36 5.11
C PHE A 541 28.76 -0.28 5.87
N VAL A 542 27.80 -1.14 5.54
CA VAL A 542 26.46 -1.15 6.15
C VAL A 542 26.55 -1.57 7.60
N THR A 543 25.94 -0.78 8.47
CA THR A 543 25.85 -1.09 9.90
C THR A 543 24.70 -2.06 10.19
N PRO A 544 24.78 -2.89 11.26
CA PRO A 544 23.67 -3.73 11.68
C PRO A 544 22.39 -2.95 12.01
N GLU A 545 22.52 -1.72 12.51
CA GLU A 545 21.41 -0.83 12.85
C GLU A 545 20.62 -0.41 11.60
N GLU A 546 21.32 -0.04 10.51
CA GLU A 546 20.69 0.29 9.22
C GLU A 546 19.99 -0.90 8.56
N ILE A 547 20.43 -2.13 8.86
CA ILE A 547 19.79 -3.36 8.39
C ILE A 547 18.47 -3.60 9.13
N GLN A 548 18.37 -3.12 10.36
CA GLN A 548 17.19 -3.30 11.22
C GLN A 548 16.19 -2.14 11.16
N THR A 549 16.50 -1.06 10.44
CA THR A 549 15.55 0.04 10.21
C THR A 549 14.21 -0.51 9.73
N SER A 550 13.14 -0.17 10.44
CA SER A 550 11.81 -0.64 10.15
C SER A 550 11.25 0.05 8.90
N CYS A 551 10.54 -0.70 8.06
CA CYS A 551 9.74 -0.10 6.99
C CYS A 551 8.25 -0.12 7.32
N ARG A 552 7.80 -0.98 8.24
CA ARG A 552 6.40 -1.10 8.61
C ARG A 552 6.28 -1.64 10.03
N SER A 553 5.30 -1.16 10.79
CA SER A 553 4.95 -1.69 12.10
C SER A 553 3.44 -1.84 12.21
N VAL A 554 2.95 -2.94 12.77
CA VAL A 554 1.53 -3.27 12.85
C VAL A 554 1.20 -3.76 14.25
N ARG A 555 0.03 -3.36 14.76
CA ARG A 555 -0.52 -3.84 16.02
C ARG A 555 -2.00 -4.15 15.88
N VAL A 556 -2.41 -5.22 16.57
CA VAL A 556 -3.80 -5.65 16.69
C VAL A 556 -4.27 -5.40 18.11
N LEU A 557 -5.47 -4.86 18.24
CA LEU A 557 -6.09 -4.56 19.52
C LEU A 557 -7.50 -5.14 19.52
N ILE A 558 -7.89 -5.80 20.61
CA ILE A 558 -9.23 -6.36 20.78
C ILE A 558 -9.78 -5.89 22.13
N GLY A 559 -11.01 -5.43 22.15
CA GLY A 559 -11.73 -5.07 23.37
C GLY A 559 -13.14 -5.65 23.39
N HIS A 560 -13.67 -5.87 24.59
CA HIS A 560 -15.03 -6.36 24.80
C HIS A 560 -15.88 -5.30 25.50
N LYS A 561 -17.14 -5.13 25.09
CA LYS A 561 -18.10 -4.35 25.88
C LYS A 561 -18.55 -5.17 27.08
N THR A 562 -18.65 -4.53 28.24
CA THR A 562 -19.23 -5.16 29.43
C THR A 562 -20.66 -5.61 29.16
N SER A 563 -20.93 -6.89 29.38
CA SER A 563 -22.28 -7.33 29.73
C SER A 563 -22.59 -6.71 31.09
N ASP A 564 -23.55 -5.78 31.17
CA ASP A 564 -24.04 -5.37 32.50
C ASP A 564 -24.54 -6.63 33.24
N PRO A 565 -24.28 -6.76 34.55
CA PRO A 565 -24.61 -7.94 35.33
C PRO A 565 -26.11 -8.21 35.51
#